data_AF-A0A5K1F5E3-F1
#
_entry.id   AF-A0A5K1F5E3-F1
#
_cell.length_a   1.000
_cell.length_b   1.000
_cell.length_c   1.000
_cell.angle_alpha   90.00
_cell.angle_beta   90.00
_cell.angle_gamma   90.00
#
_symmetry.space_group_name_H-M   'P 1'
#
loop_
_entity.id
_entity.type
_entity.pdbx_description
1 polymer ?
#
loop_
_entity_poly.entity_id
_entity_poly.type
_entity_poly.pdbx_seq_one_letter_code
_entity_poly.pdbx_strand_id
1 'polypeptide(L)'
;MAASFRGTKATVKAILRLLMMLSSSSFASDEETAETNIVCYKHNLLTGKNVTAVLVTAAANSTGFGTIVAIDDAVTESPDRRSAVVGRA
;
A
#
# COMPACT_ATOMS: atom_id res chain seq x y z
N MET A 1 21.89 13.99 69.61
CA MET A 1 22.35 14.24 68.23
C MET A 1 21.49 13.37 67.31
N ALA A 2 20.47 13.95 66.66
CA ALA A 2 19.60 13.21 65.74
C ALA A 2 19.35 14.08 64.50
N ALA A 3 19.96 13.71 63.39
CA ALA A 3 19.84 14.42 62.12
C ALA A 3 18.44 14.16 61.54
N SER A 4 17.68 15.24 61.34
CA SER A 4 16.32 15.22 60.78
C SER A 4 16.38 14.96 59.27
N PHE A 5 15.86 13.82 58.84
CA PHE A 5 15.84 13.35 57.46
C PHE A 5 14.79 14.13 56.63
N ARG A 6 15.16 15.29 56.09
CA ARG A 6 14.25 16.21 55.38
C ARG A 6 14.18 16.04 53.86
N GLY A 7 14.84 15.02 53.28
CA GLY A 7 14.99 14.85 51.82
C GLY A 7 14.01 13.91 51.12
N THR A 8 13.21 13.13 51.84
CA THR A 8 12.51 11.96 51.26
C THR A 8 11.32 12.30 50.39
N LYS A 9 10.45 13.25 50.78
CA LYS A 9 9.20 13.50 50.03
C LYS A 9 9.43 14.16 48.67
N ALA A 10 10.38 15.10 48.60
CA ALA A 10 10.72 15.77 47.36
C ALA A 10 11.40 14.79 46.38
N THR A 11 12.30 13.96 46.90
CA THR A 11 13.01 12.94 46.11
C THR A 11 12.03 11.86 45.60
N VAL A 12 11.11 11.39 46.44
CA VAL A 12 10.06 10.42 46.03
C VAL A 12 9.14 11.01 44.96
N LYS A 13 8.74 12.28 45.08
CA LYS A 13 7.90 12.95 44.07
C LYS A 13 8.64 13.19 42.75
N ALA A 14 9.94 13.48 42.80
CA ALA A 14 10.80 13.60 41.63
C ALA A 14 10.97 12.25 40.93
N ILE A 15 11.22 11.18 41.69
CA ILE A 15 11.31 9.80 41.18
C ILE A 15 9.97 9.37 40.57
N LEU A 16 8.84 9.65 41.23
CA LEU A 16 7.51 9.30 40.71
C LEU A 16 7.18 10.03 39.40
N ARG A 17 7.57 11.31 39.27
CA ARG A 17 7.42 12.06 38.01
C ARG A 17 8.31 11.51 36.90
N LEU A 18 9.54 11.16 37.22
CA LEU A 18 10.45 10.54 36.27
C LEU A 18 9.88 9.19 35.80
N LEU A 19 9.41 8.34 36.72
CA LEU A 19 8.80 7.05 36.41
C LEU A 19 7.59 7.18 35.46
N MET A 20 6.72 8.16 35.71
CA MET A 20 5.55 8.44 34.85
C MET A 20 5.94 8.88 33.43
N MET A 21 7.03 9.64 33.28
CA MET A 21 7.52 10.05 31.96
C MET A 21 8.15 8.89 31.18
N LEU A 22 8.85 7.95 31.86
CA LEU A 22 9.38 6.75 31.22
C LEU A 22 8.28 5.77 30.76
N SER A 23 7.09 5.80 31.36
CA SER A 23 5.96 4.96 30.92
C SER A 23 5.25 5.47 29.65
N SER A 24 5.61 6.66 29.14
CA SER A 24 4.96 7.28 27.98
C SER A 24 5.66 7.02 26.65
N SER A 25 6.81 6.32 26.66
CA SER A 25 7.56 6.03 25.43
C SER A 25 7.02 4.80 24.70
N SER A 26 6.39 5.09 23.57
CA SER A 26 6.25 4.25 22.37
C SER A 26 5.23 3.12 22.44
N PHE A 27 3.96 3.47 22.21
CA PHE A 27 3.09 2.60 21.42
C PHE A 27 3.59 2.71 19.98
N ALA A 28 4.49 1.80 19.59
CA ALA A 28 4.70 1.53 18.19
C ALA A 28 3.39 0.89 17.72
N SER A 29 2.51 1.70 17.15
CA SER A 29 1.40 1.18 16.35
C SER A 29 2.05 0.29 15.31
N ASP A 30 1.69 -0.98 15.26
CA ASP A 30 1.87 -1.75 14.03
C ASP A 30 1.30 -0.86 12.92
N GLU A 31 2.13 -0.47 11.95
CA GLU A 31 1.66 0.16 10.72
C GLU A 31 0.71 -0.85 10.10
N GLU A 32 -0.59 -0.68 10.40
CA GLU A 32 -1.65 -1.52 9.87
C GLU A 32 -1.58 -1.40 8.36
N THR A 33 -1.26 -2.50 7.69
CA THR A 33 -1.13 -2.51 6.24
C THR A 33 -2.45 -2.09 5.64
N ALA A 34 -2.50 -0.90 5.04
CA ALA A 34 -3.70 -0.39 4.43
C ALA A 34 -4.13 -1.33 3.29
N GLU A 35 -5.28 -2.00 3.48
CA GLU A 35 -5.90 -2.80 2.45
C GLU A 35 -6.87 -1.93 1.63
N THR A 36 -6.88 -2.09 0.31
CA THR A 36 -7.86 -1.44 -0.56
C THR A 36 -8.42 -2.45 -1.55
N ASN A 37 -9.74 -2.61 -1.55
CA ASN A 37 -10.44 -3.39 -2.54
C ASN A 37 -10.70 -2.53 -3.79
N ILE A 38 -10.10 -2.90 -4.92
CA ILE A 38 -10.27 -2.20 -6.20
C ILE A 38 -10.98 -3.12 -7.18
N VAL A 39 -12.14 -2.68 -7.69
CA VAL A 39 -12.84 -3.31 -8.81
C VAL A 39 -12.73 -2.39 -10.02
N CYS A 40 -12.12 -2.90 -11.08
CA CYS A 40 -11.91 -2.16 -12.33
C CYS A 40 -11.87 -3.14 -13.51
N TYR A 41 -12.01 -2.60 -14.72
CA TYR A 41 -12.18 -3.39 -15.94
C TYR A 41 -11.14 -3.01 -16.99
N LYS A 42 -10.30 -3.97 -17.39
CA LYS A 42 -9.29 -3.79 -18.44
C LYS A 42 -9.83 -4.27 -19.79
N HIS A 43 -9.62 -3.48 -20.84
CA HIS A 43 -10.11 -3.78 -22.19
C HIS A 43 -9.00 -4.14 -23.17
N ASN A 44 -8.70 -5.43 -23.31
CA ASN A 44 -7.66 -5.91 -24.23
C ASN A 44 -8.18 -6.04 -25.66
N LEU A 45 -7.72 -5.17 -26.55
CA LEU A 45 -8.17 -5.10 -27.94
C LEU A 45 -7.08 -5.56 -28.88
N LEU A 46 -7.11 -6.86 -29.18
CA LEU A 46 -6.17 -7.52 -30.08
C LEU A 46 -6.49 -7.31 -31.56
N THR A 47 -7.73 -6.91 -31.90
CA THR A 47 -8.20 -6.78 -33.30
C THR A 47 -9.11 -5.57 -33.49
N GLY A 48 -9.32 -5.18 -34.76
CA GLY A 48 -10.16 -4.04 -35.15
C GLY A 48 -9.37 -2.77 -35.46
N LYS A 49 -10.05 -1.63 -35.60
CA LYS A 49 -9.41 -0.36 -35.99
C LYS A 49 -8.70 0.36 -34.84
N ASN A 50 -9.14 0.11 -33.60
CA ASN A 50 -8.64 0.76 -32.39
C ASN A 50 -8.03 -0.30 -31.45
N VAL A 51 -7.04 -1.02 -31.96
CA VAL A 51 -6.29 -2.00 -31.16
C VAL A 51 -5.48 -1.29 -30.08
N THR A 52 -5.38 -1.91 -28.92
CA THR A 52 -4.58 -1.45 -27.76
C THR A 52 -3.40 -2.37 -27.48
N ALA A 53 -3.22 -3.37 -28.33
CA ALA A 53 -2.19 -4.37 -28.19
C ALA A 53 -1.41 -4.52 -29.51
N VAL A 54 -0.09 -4.68 -29.39
CA VAL A 54 0.81 -4.88 -30.53
C VAL A 54 1.66 -6.13 -30.28
N LEU A 55 1.67 -7.03 -31.26
CA LEU A 55 2.53 -8.20 -31.25
C LEU A 55 3.99 -7.77 -31.38
N VAL A 56 4.80 -8.11 -30.37
CA VAL A 56 6.25 -7.85 -30.38
C VAL A 56 6.99 -9.02 -30.99
N THR A 57 6.62 -10.25 -30.60
CA THR A 57 7.13 -11.48 -31.24
C THR A 57 6.10 -12.60 -31.15
N ALA A 58 6.00 -13.38 -32.23
CA ALA A 58 5.15 -14.57 -32.29
C ALA A 58 5.96 -15.82 -31.99
N ALA A 59 5.36 -16.74 -31.24
CA ALA A 59 5.91 -18.08 -31.09
C ALA A 59 5.81 -18.87 -32.40
N ALA A 60 6.84 -19.67 -32.71
CA ALA A 60 6.86 -20.56 -33.87
C ALA A 60 6.23 -21.94 -33.60
N ASN A 61 5.40 -22.05 -32.55
CA ASN A 61 4.74 -23.28 -32.13
C ASN A 61 3.22 -23.09 -32.15
N SER A 62 2.48 -24.21 -32.18
CA SER A 62 1.01 -24.20 -32.23
C SER A 62 0.34 -23.76 -30.93
N THR A 63 1.05 -23.79 -29.80
CA THR A 63 0.49 -23.41 -28.49
C THR A 63 0.55 -21.92 -28.23
N GLY A 64 1.35 -21.17 -29.00
CA GLY A 64 1.60 -19.75 -28.78
C GLY A 64 2.53 -19.47 -27.58
N PHE A 65 3.07 -20.50 -26.92
CA PHE A 65 3.95 -20.31 -25.76
C PHE A 65 5.21 -19.55 -26.15
N GLY A 66 5.49 -18.45 -25.43
CA GLY A 66 6.60 -17.54 -25.71
C GLY A 66 6.23 -16.34 -26.59
N THR A 67 4.96 -16.20 -27.01
CA THR A 67 4.48 -14.99 -27.70
C THR A 67 4.55 -13.79 -26.75
N ILE A 68 5.07 -12.66 -27.23
CA ILE A 68 5.16 -11.41 -26.47
C ILE A 68 4.28 -10.37 -27.15
N VAL A 69 3.42 -9.75 -26.35
CA VAL A 69 2.50 -8.69 -26.76
C VAL A 69 2.71 -7.50 -25.83
N ALA A 70 2.90 -6.32 -26.39
CA ALA A 70 2.85 -5.06 -25.66
C ALA A 70 1.40 -4.56 -25.63
N ILE A 71 0.92 -4.11 -24.47
CA ILE A 71 -0.44 -3.57 -24.29
C ILE A 71 -0.38 -2.14 -23.75
N ASP A 72 -1.39 -1.35 -24.11
CA ASP A 72 -1.72 -0.07 -23.49
C ASP A 72 -3.25 0.00 -23.35
N ASP A 73 -3.79 -0.86 -22.48
CA ASP A 73 -5.23 -1.07 -22.33
C ASP A 73 -5.84 -0.01 -21.39
N ALA A 74 -6.99 0.54 -21.78
CA ALA A 74 -7.77 1.37 -20.87
C ALA A 74 -8.33 0.52 -19.71
N VAL A 75 -8.18 1.03 -18.48
CA VAL A 75 -8.84 0.49 -17.28
C VAL A 75 -9.98 1.42 -16.90
N THR A 76 -11.20 0.90 -16.83
CA THR A 76 -12.42 1.68 -16.55
C THR A 76 -13.10 1.26 -15.26
N GLU A 77 -13.93 2.14 -14.70
CA GLU A 77 -14.69 1.88 -13.46
C GLU A 77 -15.83 0.85 -13.63
N SER A 78 -16.28 0.60 -14.86
CA SER A 78 -17.35 -0.35 -15.17
C SER A 78 -17.02 -1.21 -16.41
N PRO A 79 -17.79 -2.29 -16.68
CA PRO A 79 -17.59 -3.08 -17.90
C PRO A 79 -17.81 -2.31 -19.21
N ASP A 80 -18.54 -1.18 -19.19
CA ASP A 80 -18.72 -0.36 -20.39
C ASP A 80 -17.41 0.35 -20.76
N ARG A 81 -16.95 0.12 -21.98
CA ARG A 81 -15.74 0.71 -22.57
C ARG A 81 -15.82 2.23 -22.71
N ARG A 82 -17.01 2.81 -22.63
CA ARG A 82 -17.23 4.26 -22.65
C ARG A 82 -17.29 4.89 -21.25
N SER A 83 -17.23 4.09 -20.19
CA SER A 83 -17.20 4.60 -18.81
C SER A 83 -15.87 5.27 -18.46
N ALA A 84 -15.81 5.91 -17.29
CA ALA A 84 -14.64 6.70 -16.91
C ALA A 84 -13.37 5.84 -16.88
N VAL A 85 -12.30 6.36 -17.51
CA VAL A 85 -10.97 5.74 -17.46
C VAL A 85 -10.32 6.10 -16.13
N VAL A 86 -10.00 5.08 -15.35
CA VAL A 86 -9.37 5.19 -14.02
C VAL A 86 -7.89 4.80 -14.04
N GLY A 87 -7.39 4.27 -15.16
CA GLY A 87 -5.98 3.91 -15.33
C GLY A 87 -5.64 3.33 -16.70
N ARG A 88 -4.39 2.88 -16.84
CA ARG A 88 -3.83 2.17 -18.00
C ARG A 88 -3.02 0.97 -17.52
N ALA A 89 -2.98 -0.10 -18.31
CA ALA A 89 -2.28 -1.34 -18.02
C ALA A 89 -1.50 -1.85 -19.23
#